data_AF-A0A1X6MWA5-F1
#
_entry.id   AF-A0A1X6MWA5-F1
#
_cell.length_a   1.000
_cell.length_b   1.000
_cell.length_c   1.000
_cell.angle_alpha   90.00
_cell.angle_beta   90.00
_cell.angle_gamma   90.00
#
_symmetry.space_group_name_H-M   'P 1'
#
loop_
_entity.id
_entity.type
_entity.pdbx_description
1 polymer ?
#
loop_
_entity_poly.entity_id
_entity_poly.type
_entity_poly.pdbx_seq_one_letter_code
_entity_poly.pdbx_strand_id
1 'polypeptide(L)' 'VLPQLFAGRAPRLERLTLRGVAFWPGNDFTGLTHLGLYDQPPTARPTLAAFLDLLTACPRLEQLAL' A
#
# COMPACT_ATOMS: atom_id res chain seq x y z
N VAL A 1 -7.75 -7.24 5.21
CA VAL A 1 -7.65 -7.01 3.75
C VAL A 1 -8.22 -5.64 3.45
N LEU A 2 -7.55 -4.81 2.66
CA LEU A 2 -8.07 -3.51 2.22
C LEU A 2 -9.03 -3.75 1.03
N PRO A 3 -10.28 -3.25 1.08
CA PRO A 3 -11.18 -3.31 -0.07
C PRO A 3 -10.66 -2.44 -1.21
N GLN A 4 -11.20 -2.63 -2.42
CA GLN A 4 -10.93 -1.72 -3.52
C GLN A 4 -11.49 -0.33 -3.20
N LEU A 5 -10.59 0.63 -3.00
CA LEU A 5 -10.94 2.03 -2.81
C LEU A 5 -11.05 2.66 -4.20
N PHE A 6 -12.08 3.49 -4.42
CA PHE A 6 -12.24 4.24 -5.68
C PHE A 6 -12.23 3.34 -6.93
N ALA A 7 -12.91 2.19 -6.86
CA ALA A 7 -12.91 1.16 -7.92
C ALA A 7 -11.50 0.67 -8.30
N GLY A 8 -10.56 0.70 -7.35
CA GLY A 8 -9.18 0.27 -7.52
C GLY A 8 -8.28 1.30 -8.20
N ARG A 9 -8.77 2.51 -8.50
CA ARG A 9 -7.96 3.60 -9.08
C ARG A 9 -7.99 4.83 -8.20
N ALA A 10 -6.88 5.09 -7.52
CA ALA A 10 -6.75 6.23 -6.62
C ALA A 10 -5.60 7.17 -7.05
N PRO A 11 -5.61 7.74 -8.28
CA PRO A 11 -4.47 8.45 -8.85
C PRO A 11 -4.12 9.77 -8.13
N ARG A 12 -5.02 10.31 -7.31
CA ARG A 12 -4.81 11.52 -6.50
C ARG A 12 -4.53 11.22 -5.02
N LEU A 13 -4.52 9.95 -4.63
CA LEU A 13 -4.22 9.58 -3.25
C LEU A 13 -2.71 9.65 -3.05
N GLU A 14 -2.26 10.69 -2.35
CA GLU A 14 -0.84 10.95 -2.11
C GLU A 14 -0.35 10.31 -0.81
N ARG A 15 -1.21 10.27 0.22
CA ARG A 15 -0.84 9.81 1.57
C ARG A 15 -1.78 8.69 2.00
N LEU A 16 -1.21 7.53 2.31
CA LEU A 16 -1.94 6.36 2.79
C LEU A 16 -1.31 5.86 4.09
N THR A 17 -2.13 5.70 5.12
CA THR A 17 -1.72 5.09 6.38
C THR A 17 -2.64 3.91 6.68
N LEU A 18 -2.04 2.74 6.88
CA LEU A 18 -2.74 1.50 7.14
C LEU A 18 -2.23 0.90 8.45
N ARG A 19 -3.16 0.68 9.37
CA ARG A 19 -2.90 0.06 10.67
C ARG A 19 -3.60 -1.28 10.75
N GLY A 20 -2.86 -2.36 10.98
CA GLY A 20 -3.41 -3.72 11.07
C GLY A 20 -3.88 -4.33 9.73
N VAL A 21 -3.59 -3.69 8.60
CA VAL A 21 -4.04 -4.12 7.27
C VAL A 21 -2.84 -4.36 6.37
N ALA A 22 -2.58 -5.63 6.04
CA ALA A 22 -1.36 -6.08 5.35
C ALA A 22 -1.56 -6.55 3.90
N PHE A 23 -2.80 -6.67 3.42
CA PHE A 23 -3.11 -7.19 2.08
C PHE A 23 -4.07 -6.28 1.32
N TRP A 24 -3.62 -5.70 0.20
CA TRP A 24 -4.34 -4.65 -0.55
C TRP A 24 -4.43 -4.95 -2.06
N PRO A 25 -5.07 -6.05 -2.45
CA PRO A 25 -5.12 -6.46 -3.84
C PRO A 25 -5.91 -5.45 -4.69
N GLY A 26 -5.44 -5.21 -5.91
CA GLY A 26 -6.22 -4.52 -6.94
C GLY A 26 -6.46 -3.03 -6.69
N ASN A 27 -5.62 -2.37 -5.88
CA ASN A 27 -5.58 -0.92 -5.79
C ASN A 27 -4.32 -0.40 -6.51
N ASP A 28 -4.52 0.49 -7.47
CA ASP A 28 -3.46 1.24 -8.15
C ASP A 28 -3.24 2.57 -7.41
N PHE A 29 -2.05 2.70 -6.82
CA PHE A 29 -1.60 3.83 -6.03
C PHE A 29 -0.49 4.62 -6.72
N THR A 30 -0.58 4.77 -8.04
CA THR A 30 0.37 5.53 -8.87
C THR A 30 0.64 6.98 -8.40
N GLY A 31 -0.30 7.59 -7.68
CA GLY A 31 -0.15 8.94 -7.10
C GLY A 31 0.50 9.00 -5.72
N LEU A 32 0.80 7.85 -5.11
CA LEU A 32 1.20 7.77 -3.71
C LEU A 32 2.63 8.27 -3.50
N THR A 33 2.79 9.20 -2.56
CA THR A 33 4.07 9.78 -2.13
C THR A 33 4.45 9.34 -0.72
N HIS A 34 3.48 9.04 0.14
CA HIS A 34 3.71 8.62 1.52
C HIS A 34 2.90 7.36 1.85
N LEU A 35 3.60 6.30 2.26
CA LEU A 35 3.01 5.06 2.72
C LEU A 35 3.43 4.77 4.16
N GLY A 36 2.45 4.67 5.06
CA GLY A 36 2.67 4.31 6.46
C GLY A 36 1.99 3.00 6.82
N LEU A 37 2.76 2.01 7.27
CA LEU A 37 2.29 0.69 7.67
C LEU A 37 2.56 0.49 9.14
N TYR A 38 1.51 0.20 9.90
CA TYR A 38 1.63 0.06 11.35
C TYR A 38 0.91 -1.19 11.82
N ASP A 39 1.45 -1.83 12.85
CA ASP A 39 0.83 -2.97 13.55
C ASP A 39 0.42 -4.11 12.61
N GLN A 40 1.26 -4.43 11.61
CA GLN A 40 0.95 -5.42 10.59
C GLN A 40 0.99 -6.85 11.18
N PRO A 41 -0.14 -7.60 11.17
CA PRO A 41 -0.19 -8.91 11.80
C PRO A 41 0.77 -9.89 11.12
N PRO A 42 1.55 -10.69 11.87
CA PRO A 42 2.52 -11.63 11.29
C PRO A 42 1.95 -12.57 10.23
N THR A 43 0.70 -13.01 10.43
CA THR A 43 -0.02 -13.94 9.57
C THR A 43 -0.55 -13.31 8.28
N ALA A 44 -0.61 -11.98 8.20
CA ALA A 44 -1.17 -11.25 7.07
C ALA A 44 -0.10 -10.51 6.25
N ARG A 45 1.15 -10.46 6.73
CA ARG A 45 2.25 -9.77 6.04
C ARG A 45 2.47 -10.37 4.64
N PRO A 46 2.61 -9.52 3.61
CA PRO A 46 2.96 -10.00 2.28
C PRO A 46 4.36 -10.63 2.30
N THR A 47 4.64 -11.48 1.32
CA THR A 47 6.03 -11.90 1.06
C THR A 47 6.86 -10.68 0.69
N LEU A 48 8.19 -10.75 0.87
CA LEU A 48 9.08 -9.66 0.46
C LEU A 48 8.92 -9.34 -1.03
N ALA A 49 8.76 -10.35 -1.89
CA ALA A 49 8.53 -10.15 -3.32
C ALA A 49 7.25 -9.33 -3.57
N ALA A 50 6.12 -9.75 -2.98
CA ALA A 50 4.85 -9.03 -3.13
C ALA A 50 4.90 -7.61 -2.55
N PHE A 51 5.70 -7.39 -1.50
CA PHE A 51 5.95 -6.06 -0.96
C PHE A 51 6.75 -5.18 -1.93
N LEU A 52 7.80 -5.72 -2.55
CA LEU A 52 8.60 -4.98 -3.55
C LEU A 52 7.81 -4.69 -4.83
N ASP A 53 6.95 -5.62 -5.27
CA ASP A 53 6.04 -5.42 -6.39
C ASP A 53 5.12 -4.22 -6.12
N LEU A 54 4.62 -4.10 -4.88
CA LEU A 54 3.80 -2.97 -4.46
C LEU A 54 4.56 -1.64 -4.48
N LEU A 55 5.80 -1.62 -3.96
CA LEU A 55 6.63 -0.41 -3.99
C LEU A 55 6.92 0.02 -5.43
N THR A 56 7.14 -0.93 -6.34
CA THR A 56 7.36 -0.68 -7.77
C THR A 56 6.11 -0.06 -8.44
N ALA A 57 4.91 -0.43 -7.97
CA ALA A 57 3.65 0.15 -8.44
C ALA A 57 3.37 1.57 -7.91
N CYS A 58 4.20 2.08 -6.99
CA CYS A 58 4.11 3.43 -6.43
C CYS A 58 5.32 4.28 -6.90
N PRO A 59 5.43 4.64 -8.19
CA PRO A 59 6.63 5.28 -8.75
C PRO A 59 6.95 6.67 -8.18
N ARG A 60 6.00 7.27 -7.46
CA ARG A 60 6.15 8.59 -6.82
C ARG A 60 6.41 8.49 -5.32
N LEU A 61 6.64 7.30 -4.78
CA LEU A 61 6.82 7.11 -3.35
C LEU A 61 8.11 7.80 -2.87
N GLU A 62 7.96 8.73 -1.93
CA GLU A 62 9.05 9.49 -1.33
C GLU A 62 9.32 9.03 0.10
N GLN A 63 8.27 8.62 0.82
CA GLN A 63 8.36 8.22 2.22
C GLN A 63 7.67 6.88 2.47
N LEU A 64 8.39 6.01 3.16
CA LEU A 64 7.90 4.73 3.66
C LEU A 64 8.13 4.66 5.17
N ALA A 65 7.05 4.43 5.93
CA ALA A 65 7.10 4.13 7.36
C ALA A 65 6.54 2.72 7.60
N LEU A 66 7.20 1.96 8.48
CA LEU A 66 6.93 0.54 8.77
C LEU A 66 6.72 0.30 10.27
#